data_AF-A0A6J8ARS5-F1
#
_entry.id   AF-A0A6J8ARS5-F1
#
_cell.length_a   1.000
_cell.length_b   1.000
_cell.length_c   1.000
_cell.angle_alpha   90.00
_cell.angle_beta   90.00
_cell.angle_gamma   90.00
#
_symmetry.space_group_name_H-M   'P 1'
#
loop_
_entity.id
_entity.type
_entity.pdbx_description
1 polymer ?
#
loop_
_entity_poly.entity_id
_entity_poly.type
_entity_poly.pdbx_seq_one_letter_code
_entity_poly.pdbx_strand_id
1 'polypeptide(L)'
;MDYYGYSLRPQWMWNYSPYRINPERREFIRMCGKCGKQHTNKSLCAARNSKCFKCQKPGHFARQCFTRVGRVKVHKNELKTVSISTQTENCNNKKSIKKKERDSKRLKDYFDRKRTLQELPFNKTGNTVFISTISSDCFLRDQIETLKTKLDDESFNHTSTLMELQEEQENVRKLRETIKNRDAKIIELENTIQKYERGHDKIADYVTEIKVEKENWKLQCNDVSEMYNVVRKSELDLKEICKITNMN
;
A
#
# COMPACT_ATOMS: atom_id res chain seq x y z
N MET A 1 -41.90 -38.56 30.22
CA MET A 1 -41.19 -39.19 29.08
C MET A 1 -41.47 -38.32 27.88
N ASP A 2 -40.50 -37.48 27.54
CA ASP A 2 -40.71 -36.28 26.73
C ASP A 2 -40.57 -36.56 25.23
N TYR A 3 -41.50 -35.98 24.49
CA TYR A 3 -41.75 -36.12 23.06
C TYR A 3 -40.91 -35.08 22.29
N TYR A 4 -39.82 -35.48 21.64
CA TYR A 4 -39.02 -34.56 20.81
C TYR A 4 -39.52 -34.56 19.36
N GLY A 5 -40.30 -33.53 19.00
CA GLY A 5 -40.65 -33.22 17.61
C GLY A 5 -39.58 -32.36 16.93
N TYR A 6 -38.77 -32.97 16.06
CA TYR A 6 -37.83 -32.26 15.21
C TYR A 6 -38.57 -31.60 14.02
N SER A 7 -38.54 -30.27 13.96
CA SER A 7 -39.00 -29.50 12.79
C SER A 7 -37.97 -29.60 11.66
N LEU A 8 -38.30 -30.33 10.60
CA LEU A 8 -37.53 -30.36 9.36
C LEU A 8 -37.64 -28.99 8.66
N ARG A 9 -36.55 -28.19 8.69
CA ARG A 9 -36.40 -27.03 7.80
C ARG A 9 -35.74 -27.48 6.49
N PRO A 10 -36.28 -27.11 5.31
CA PRO A 10 -35.67 -27.42 4.01
C PRO A 10 -34.27 -26.81 3.83
N GLN A 11 -33.38 -27.59 3.22
CA GLN A 11 -31.92 -27.36 3.17
C GLN A 11 -31.48 -26.22 2.23
N TRP A 12 -32.36 -25.72 1.37
CA TRP A 12 -32.03 -24.70 0.34
C TRP A 12 -31.87 -23.27 0.88
N MET A 13 -32.22 -23.00 2.14
CA MET A 13 -32.08 -21.65 2.74
C MET A 13 -30.68 -21.33 3.29
N TRP A 14 -29.70 -22.25 3.22
CA TRP A 14 -28.36 -22.03 3.79
C TRP A 14 -27.34 -21.38 2.82
N ASN A 15 -27.66 -21.26 1.52
CA ASN A 15 -26.66 -20.89 0.51
C ASN A 15 -26.72 -19.45 -0.02
N TYR A 16 -27.55 -18.57 0.54
CA TYR A 16 -27.52 -17.14 0.21
C TYR A 16 -26.91 -16.31 1.34
N SER A 17 -25.58 -16.29 1.39
CA SER A 17 -24.80 -15.27 2.13
C SER A 17 -23.75 -14.71 1.17
N PRO A 18 -23.78 -13.41 0.83
CA PRO A 18 -22.97 -12.82 -0.24
C PRO A 18 -21.50 -12.54 0.16
N TYR A 19 -21.02 -13.12 1.26
CA TYR A 19 -19.64 -12.96 1.71
C TYR A 19 -18.92 -14.31 1.66
N ARG A 20 -18.04 -14.49 0.67
CA ARG A 20 -17.05 -15.58 0.66
C ARG A 20 -16.12 -15.39 1.85
N ILE A 21 -16.28 -16.21 2.88
CA ILE A 21 -15.37 -16.26 4.03
C ILE A 21 -14.46 -17.47 3.86
N ASN A 22 -13.16 -17.22 4.00
CA ASN A 22 -12.04 -18.15 3.94
C ASN A 22 -12.28 -19.42 4.82
N PRO A 23 -12.16 -20.65 4.28
CA PRO A 23 -12.57 -21.88 4.97
C PRO A 23 -11.73 -22.27 6.20
N GLU A 24 -10.58 -21.63 6.45
CA GLU A 24 -9.67 -21.98 7.55
C GLU A 24 -10.00 -21.33 8.91
N ARG A 25 -10.98 -20.41 8.99
CA ARG A 25 -11.51 -19.90 10.26
C ARG A 25 -13.00 -20.15 10.39
N ARG A 26 -13.40 -21.40 10.61
CA ARG A 26 -14.76 -21.73 11.11
C ARG A 26 -14.87 -21.47 12.61
N GLU A 27 -14.63 -20.24 13.05
CA GLU A 27 -15.35 -19.77 14.22
C GLU A 27 -16.74 -19.37 13.72
N PHE A 28 -17.73 -20.21 13.99
CA PHE A 28 -19.14 -19.88 13.78
C PHE A 28 -19.42 -18.55 14.49
N ILE A 29 -19.42 -17.43 13.75
CA ILE A 29 -19.78 -16.13 14.31
C ILE A 29 -21.29 -16.16 14.55
N ARG A 30 -21.69 -16.73 15.69
CA ARG A 30 -23.10 -16.85 16.09
C ARG A 30 -23.64 -15.45 16.31
N MET A 31 -24.46 -14.97 15.39
CA MET A 31 -25.23 -13.75 15.63
C MET A 31 -26.09 -13.91 16.88
N CYS A 32 -26.18 -12.87 17.70
CA CYS A 32 -26.96 -12.93 18.92
C CYS A 32 -28.46 -12.97 18.61
N GLY A 33 -29.16 -14.03 19.01
CA GLY A 33 -30.61 -14.19 18.81
C GLY A 33 -31.50 -13.18 19.55
N LYS A 34 -30.92 -12.30 20.38
CA LYS A 34 -31.64 -11.24 21.10
C LYS A 34 -31.61 -9.90 20.36
N CYS A 35 -30.44 -9.52 19.83
CA CYS A 35 -30.23 -8.21 19.19
C CYS A 35 -29.99 -8.30 17.66
N GLY A 36 -29.56 -9.46 17.15
CA GLY A 36 -29.18 -9.69 15.75
C GLY A 36 -27.77 -9.21 15.38
N LYS A 37 -26.98 -8.71 16.33
CA LYS A 37 -25.60 -8.23 16.12
C LYS A 37 -24.57 -9.26 16.60
N GLN A 38 -23.32 -9.11 16.13
CA GLN A 38 -22.19 -9.89 16.59
C GLN A 38 -21.56 -9.23 17.83
N HIS A 39 -21.42 -10.00 18.90
CA HIS A 39 -20.70 -9.60 20.11
C HIS A 39 -20.28 -10.84 20.89
N THR A 40 -19.08 -10.83 21.46
CA THR A 40 -18.51 -11.97 22.20
C THR A 40 -19.15 -12.12 23.59
N ASN A 41 -19.34 -11.01 24.30
CA ASN A 41 -19.94 -11.02 25.63
C ASN A 41 -21.45 -10.73 25.59
N LYS A 42 -22.24 -11.58 26.23
CA LYS A 42 -23.71 -11.41 26.35
C LYS A 42 -24.07 -10.16 27.15
N SER A 43 -23.18 -9.69 28.02
CA SER A 43 -23.37 -8.50 28.85
C SER A 43 -23.39 -7.20 28.03
N LEU A 44 -22.65 -7.15 26.92
CA LEU A 44 -22.57 -6.02 25.98
C LEU A 44 -23.70 -5.99 24.95
N CYS A 45 -24.68 -6.90 25.08
CA CYS A 45 -25.80 -6.95 24.16
C CYS A 45 -26.66 -5.70 24.28
N ALA A 46 -26.76 -4.91 23.20
CA ALA A 46 -27.62 -3.73 23.14
C ALA A 46 -29.10 -4.03 23.48
N ALA A 47 -29.55 -5.28 23.29
CA ALA A 47 -30.91 -5.66 23.61
C ALA A 47 -31.14 -5.96 25.11
N ARG A 48 -30.08 -6.00 25.93
CA ARG A 48 -30.16 -6.38 27.35
C ARG A 48 -31.10 -5.47 28.14
N ASN A 49 -30.97 -4.16 27.97
CA ASN A 49 -31.77 -3.17 28.70
C ASN A 49 -32.96 -2.63 27.88
N SER A 50 -33.09 -3.03 26.61
CA SER A 50 -34.18 -2.58 25.76
C SER A 50 -35.45 -3.43 25.97
N LYS A 51 -36.60 -2.78 26.07
CA LYS A 51 -37.92 -3.45 26.10
C LYS A 51 -38.40 -3.75 24.68
N CYS A 52 -38.93 -4.95 24.47
CA CYS A 52 -39.51 -5.35 23.19
C CYS A 52 -40.84 -4.62 22.94
N PHE A 53 -40.99 -3.95 21.80
CA PHE A 53 -42.24 -3.25 21.45
C PHE A 53 -43.47 -4.16 21.28
N LYS A 54 -43.29 -5.48 21.04
CA LYS A 54 -44.41 -6.42 20.84
C LYS A 54 -44.94 -7.02 22.15
N CYS A 55 -44.06 -7.40 23.07
CA CYS A 55 -44.43 -8.11 24.30
C CYS A 55 -44.01 -7.37 25.58
N GLN A 56 -43.41 -6.19 25.46
CA GLN A 56 -42.93 -5.31 26.53
C GLN A 56 -41.90 -5.91 27.51
N LYS A 57 -41.42 -7.14 27.26
CA LYS A 57 -40.37 -7.79 28.06
C LYS A 57 -38.97 -7.30 27.62
N PRO A 58 -38.03 -7.07 28.55
CA PRO A 58 -36.67 -6.69 28.23
C PRO A 58 -35.87 -7.86 27.62
N GLY A 59 -34.71 -7.55 27.02
CA GLY A 59 -33.75 -8.56 26.60
C GLY A 59 -33.81 -8.99 25.14
N HIS A 60 -34.67 -8.38 24.31
CA HIS A 60 -34.72 -8.62 22.86
C HIS A 60 -35.45 -7.48 22.12
N PHE A 61 -35.22 -7.36 20.81
CA PHE A 61 -35.97 -6.44 19.96
C PHE A 61 -37.22 -7.08 19.35
N ALA A 62 -38.20 -6.27 18.93
CA ALA A 62 -39.47 -6.72 18.34
C ALA A 62 -39.32 -7.65 17.11
N ARG A 63 -38.24 -7.49 16.35
CA ARG A 63 -37.86 -8.35 15.21
C ARG A 63 -37.38 -9.75 15.64
N GLN A 64 -36.84 -9.88 16.85
CA GLN A 64 -36.39 -11.14 17.46
C GLN A 64 -37.39 -11.65 18.52
N CYS A 65 -38.64 -11.17 18.48
CA CYS A 65 -39.66 -11.60 19.43
C CYS A 65 -40.28 -12.91 18.98
N PHE A 66 -40.08 -13.96 19.77
CA PHE A 66 -40.66 -15.29 19.52
C PHE A 66 -42.09 -15.44 20.04
N THR A 67 -42.65 -14.37 20.63
CA THR A 67 -44.03 -14.40 21.11
C THR A 67 -44.97 -14.35 19.90
N ARG A 68 -45.72 -15.44 19.66
CA ARG A 68 -46.81 -15.45 18.68
C ARG A 68 -47.92 -14.53 19.21
N VAL A 69 -48.01 -13.32 18.67
CA VAL A 69 -49.10 -12.38 18.98
C VAL A 69 -50.36 -12.91 18.30
N GLY A 70 -51.11 -13.72 19.03
CA GLY A 70 -52.33 -14.39 18.57
C GLY A 70 -53.12 -14.92 19.74
N ARG A 71 -53.40 -14.04 20.71
CA ARG A 71 -54.51 -14.04 21.69
C ARG A 71 -54.08 -13.21 22.89
N VAL A 72 -54.77 -12.10 23.11
CA VAL A 72 -54.80 -11.40 24.39
C VAL A 72 -55.28 -12.42 25.43
N LYS A 73 -54.42 -12.80 26.38
CA LYS A 73 -54.86 -13.48 27.60
C LYS A 73 -55.42 -12.40 28.52
N VAL A 74 -56.71 -12.13 28.38
CA VAL A 74 -57.49 -11.50 29.46
C VAL A 74 -57.41 -12.44 30.65
N HIS A 75 -57.16 -11.88 31.82
CA HIS A 75 -57.08 -12.61 33.07
C HIS A 75 -58.36 -13.47 33.28
N LYS A 76 -58.14 -14.68 33.78
CA LYS A 76 -59.18 -15.60 34.23
C LYS A 76 -60.07 -14.87 35.25
N ASN A 77 -61.37 -14.87 35.00
CA ASN A 77 -62.34 -15.41 35.94
C ASN A 77 -63.60 -15.84 35.18
N GLU A 78 -64.11 -17.01 35.61
CA GLU A 78 -65.43 -17.58 35.38
C GLU A 78 -65.69 -18.33 34.06
N LEU A 79 -65.70 -19.65 34.22
CA LEU A 79 -66.32 -20.62 33.34
C LEU A 79 -67.81 -20.33 33.19
N LYS A 80 -68.34 -20.41 31.97
CA LYS A 80 -69.67 -21.02 31.74
C LYS A 80 -69.66 -21.79 30.44
N THR A 81 -69.98 -23.06 30.59
CA THR A 81 -70.23 -24.10 29.60
C THR A 81 -71.49 -23.78 28.80
N VAL A 82 -71.43 -23.74 27.47
CA VAL A 82 -72.58 -24.09 26.63
C VAL A 82 -72.11 -24.81 25.37
N SER A 83 -72.80 -25.90 25.14
CA SER A 83 -72.77 -26.94 24.13
C SER A 83 -72.59 -26.48 22.68
N ILE A 84 -71.84 -27.32 21.98
CA ILE A 84 -71.85 -27.50 20.53
C ILE A 84 -73.29 -27.83 20.10
N SER A 85 -73.91 -26.95 19.31
CA SER A 85 -75.03 -27.30 18.45
C SER A 85 -74.75 -26.78 17.04
N THR A 86 -74.89 -27.71 16.11
CA THR A 86 -74.76 -27.56 14.67
C THR A 86 -75.72 -26.51 14.14
N GLN A 87 -75.17 -25.40 13.62
CA GLN A 87 -75.85 -24.59 12.63
C GLN A 87 -74.83 -24.25 11.54
N THR A 88 -74.90 -24.99 10.43
CA THR A 88 -74.44 -24.47 9.14
C THR A 88 -75.36 -23.31 8.79
N GLU A 89 -75.09 -22.15 9.38
CA GLU A 89 -75.66 -20.89 8.92
C GLU A 89 -75.09 -20.62 7.54
N ASN A 90 -75.97 -20.81 6.56
CA ASN A 90 -75.84 -20.31 5.22
C ASN A 90 -75.72 -18.78 5.30
N CYS A 91 -74.49 -18.29 5.50
CA CYS A 91 -74.21 -16.87 5.56
C CYS A 91 -74.33 -16.31 4.15
N ASN A 92 -75.57 -15.94 3.79
CA ASN A 92 -75.89 -15.02 2.71
C ASN A 92 -75.25 -13.66 3.02
N ASN A 93 -73.93 -13.62 2.87
CA ASN A 93 -73.11 -12.42 2.91
C ASN A 93 -73.51 -11.59 1.69
N LYS A 94 -74.59 -10.82 1.80
CA LYS A 94 -74.82 -9.65 0.95
C LYS A 94 -73.69 -8.67 1.26
N LYS A 95 -72.51 -8.94 0.71
CA LYS A 95 -71.38 -8.01 0.69
C LYS A 95 -71.96 -6.68 0.24
N SER A 96 -71.75 -5.64 1.04
CA SER A 96 -72.07 -4.26 0.67
C SER A 96 -71.63 -4.02 -0.78
N ILE A 97 -72.45 -3.30 -1.55
CA ILE A 97 -72.15 -2.94 -2.95
C ILE A 97 -70.72 -2.40 -3.07
N LYS A 98 -70.28 -1.56 -2.11
CA LYS A 98 -68.92 -1.02 -2.02
C LYS A 98 -67.82 -2.09 -1.89
N LYS A 99 -68.09 -3.20 -1.20
CA LYS A 99 -67.15 -4.33 -1.06
C LYS A 99 -67.08 -5.15 -2.34
N LYS A 100 -68.23 -5.41 -2.98
CA LYS A 100 -68.27 -6.09 -4.29
C LYS A 100 -67.52 -5.31 -5.35
N GLU A 101 -67.69 -4.00 -5.38
CA GLU A 101 -66.99 -3.10 -6.31
C GLU A 101 -65.47 -3.07 -6.07
N ARG A 102 -65.03 -2.99 -4.80
CA ARG A 102 -63.60 -3.07 -4.45
C ARG A 102 -62.97 -4.42 -4.82
N ASP A 103 -63.68 -5.52 -4.56
CA ASP A 103 -63.22 -6.86 -4.93
C ASP A 103 -63.14 -7.00 -6.46
N SER A 104 -64.13 -6.51 -7.20
CA SER A 104 -64.13 -6.48 -8.68
C SER A 104 -62.95 -5.68 -9.23
N LYS A 105 -62.66 -4.50 -8.68
CA LYS A 105 -61.49 -3.70 -9.07
C LYS A 105 -60.18 -4.44 -8.79
N ARG A 106 -60.05 -5.12 -7.65
CA ARG A 106 -58.86 -5.94 -7.33
C ARG A 106 -58.67 -7.09 -8.31
N LEU A 107 -59.75 -7.75 -8.71
CA LEU A 107 -59.70 -8.81 -9.73
C LEU A 107 -59.30 -8.23 -11.10
N LYS A 108 -59.87 -7.09 -11.48
CA LYS A 108 -59.50 -6.39 -12.72
C LYS A 108 -58.02 -6.02 -12.72
N ASP A 109 -57.52 -5.38 -11.66
CA ASP A 109 -56.09 -5.04 -11.49
C ASP A 109 -55.19 -6.29 -11.50
N TYR A 110 -55.67 -7.43 -11.00
CA TYR A 110 -54.93 -8.69 -11.03
C TYR A 110 -54.85 -9.24 -12.46
N PHE A 111 -55.96 -9.25 -13.19
CA PHE A 111 -55.99 -9.72 -14.58
C PHE A 111 -55.22 -8.79 -15.52
N ASP A 112 -55.31 -7.48 -15.31
CA ASP A 112 -54.53 -6.51 -16.08
C ASP A 112 -53.03 -6.71 -15.82
N ARG A 113 -52.60 -6.89 -14.57
CA ARG A 113 -51.20 -7.27 -14.26
C ARG A 113 -50.78 -8.61 -14.85
N LYS A 114 -51.67 -9.59 -14.87
CA LYS A 114 -51.38 -10.90 -15.46
C LYS A 114 -51.23 -10.81 -16.98
N ARG A 115 -52.05 -9.98 -17.63
CA ARG A 115 -51.97 -9.71 -19.08
C ARG A 115 -50.69 -8.95 -19.42
N THR A 116 -50.33 -7.92 -18.66
CA THR A 116 -49.08 -7.19 -18.90
C THR A 116 -47.85 -8.07 -18.74
N LEU A 117 -47.84 -8.98 -17.74
CA LEU A 117 -46.78 -9.99 -17.59
C LEU A 117 -46.71 -10.95 -18.79
N GLN A 118 -47.83 -11.26 -19.43
CA GLN A 118 -47.86 -12.09 -20.65
C GLN A 118 -47.37 -11.34 -21.89
N GLU A 119 -47.55 -10.02 -21.94
CA GLU A 119 -47.10 -9.14 -23.02
C GLU A 119 -45.62 -8.77 -22.93
N LEU A 120 -44.95 -9.06 -21.80
CA LEU A 120 -43.52 -8.81 -21.66
C LEU A 120 -42.73 -9.59 -22.73
N PRO A 121 -41.71 -8.96 -23.33
CA PRO A 121 -40.94 -9.53 -24.44
C PRO A 121 -40.20 -10.83 -24.06
N PHE A 122 -39.99 -11.05 -22.76
CA PHE A 122 -39.35 -12.25 -22.19
C PHE A 122 -40.23 -13.50 -22.26
N ASN A 123 -41.54 -13.37 -22.49
CA ASN A 123 -42.46 -14.50 -22.48
C ASN A 123 -42.59 -15.18 -23.86
N LYS A 124 -42.13 -14.50 -24.92
CA LYS A 124 -42.12 -15.01 -26.31
C LYS A 124 -40.76 -15.51 -26.75
N THR A 125 -39.69 -15.11 -26.06
CA THR A 125 -38.37 -15.66 -26.26
C THR A 125 -38.36 -17.05 -25.62
N GLY A 126 -38.16 -18.09 -26.43
CA GLY A 126 -38.01 -19.45 -25.91
C GLY A 126 -36.88 -19.48 -24.88
N ASN A 127 -37.06 -20.25 -23.80
CA ASN A 127 -36.09 -20.35 -22.70
C ASN A 127 -34.64 -20.53 -23.18
N THR A 128 -34.44 -21.21 -24.30
CA THR A 128 -33.12 -21.43 -24.92
C THR A 128 -32.45 -20.14 -25.41
N VAL A 129 -33.18 -19.25 -26.08
CA VAL A 129 -32.65 -17.99 -26.59
C VAL A 129 -32.31 -17.05 -25.44
N PHE A 130 -33.21 -16.91 -24.46
CA PHE A 130 -32.99 -16.08 -23.28
C PHE A 130 -31.80 -16.56 -22.43
N ILE A 131 -31.69 -17.88 -22.21
CA ILE A 131 -30.54 -18.48 -21.50
C ILE A 131 -29.24 -18.26 -22.29
N SER A 132 -29.27 -18.35 -23.62
CA SER A 132 -28.08 -18.10 -24.45
C SER A 132 -27.60 -16.64 -24.38
N THR A 133 -28.52 -15.67 -24.36
CA THR A 133 -28.17 -14.24 -24.25
C THR A 133 -27.61 -13.93 -22.87
N ILE A 134 -28.23 -14.43 -21.80
CA ILE A 134 -27.70 -14.25 -20.43
C ILE A 134 -26.35 -14.94 -20.24
N SER A 135 -26.16 -16.13 -20.84
CA SER A 135 -24.88 -16.84 -20.81
C SER A 135 -23.78 -16.11 -21.59
N SER A 136 -24.15 -15.42 -22.67
CA SER A 136 -23.22 -14.58 -23.43
C SER A 136 -22.82 -13.35 -22.61
N ASP A 137 -23.77 -12.73 -21.91
CA ASP A 137 -23.51 -11.58 -21.04
C ASP A 137 -22.65 -11.94 -19.82
N CYS A 138 -22.81 -13.14 -19.24
CA CYS A 138 -21.95 -13.56 -18.13
C CYS A 138 -20.52 -13.83 -18.61
N PHE A 139 -20.34 -14.42 -19.80
CA PHE A 139 -19.03 -14.64 -20.40
C PHE A 139 -18.31 -13.32 -20.71
N LEU A 140 -19.02 -12.34 -21.28
CA LEU A 140 -18.44 -11.01 -21.53
C LEU A 140 -18.06 -10.29 -20.23
N ARG A 141 -18.88 -10.41 -19.17
CA ARG A 141 -18.53 -9.85 -17.85
C ARG A 141 -17.28 -10.50 -17.28
N ASP A 142 -17.16 -11.82 -17.34
CA ASP A 142 -15.97 -12.52 -16.86
C ASP A 142 -14.72 -12.13 -17.65
N GLN A 143 -14.85 -11.96 -18.97
CA GLN A 143 -13.76 -11.43 -19.80
C GLN A 143 -13.37 -10.00 -19.42
N ILE A 144 -14.34 -9.11 -19.23
CA ILE A 144 -14.10 -7.73 -18.79
C ILE A 144 -13.41 -7.72 -17.42
N GLU A 145 -13.85 -8.55 -16.48
CA GLU A 145 -13.24 -8.65 -15.16
C GLU A 145 -11.79 -9.15 -15.26
N THR A 146 -11.54 -10.16 -16.09
CA THR A 146 -10.18 -10.68 -16.36
C THR A 146 -9.27 -9.62 -17.00
N LEU A 147 -9.81 -8.81 -17.91
CA LEU A 147 -9.06 -7.72 -18.54
C LEU A 147 -8.76 -6.60 -17.54
N LYS A 148 -9.70 -6.28 -16.64
CA LYS A 148 -9.48 -5.31 -15.56
C LYS A 148 -8.38 -5.77 -14.62
N THR A 149 -8.42 -7.02 -14.16
CA THR A 149 -7.38 -7.53 -13.25
C THR A 149 -6.00 -7.49 -13.92
N LYS A 150 -5.91 -7.83 -15.22
CA LYS A 150 -4.65 -7.71 -15.97
C LYS A 150 -4.16 -6.27 -16.05
N LEU A 151 -5.05 -5.31 -16.31
CA LEU A 151 -4.70 -3.88 -16.34
C LEU A 151 -4.26 -3.37 -14.97
N ASP A 152 -4.92 -3.82 -13.90
CA ASP A 152 -4.57 -3.45 -12.53
C ASP A 152 -3.19 -4.01 -12.15
N ASP A 153 -2.90 -5.27 -12.52
CA ASP A 153 -1.60 -5.90 -12.30
C ASP A 153 -0.49 -5.19 -13.10
N GLU A 154 -0.74 -4.83 -14.36
CA GLU A 154 0.20 -4.05 -15.18
C GLU A 154 0.43 -2.65 -14.61
N SER A 155 -0.63 -1.98 -14.15
CA SER A 155 -0.53 -0.68 -13.48
C SER A 155 0.32 -0.77 -12.22
N PHE A 156 0.14 -1.81 -11.41
CA PHE A 156 0.92 -2.04 -10.20
C PHE A 156 2.41 -2.25 -10.54
N ASN A 157 2.70 -3.10 -11.52
CA ASN A 157 4.07 -3.33 -11.98
C ASN A 157 4.71 -2.02 -12.47
N HIS A 158 3.97 -1.20 -13.22
CA HIS A 158 4.47 0.09 -13.68
C HIS A 158 4.80 1.04 -12.51
N THR A 159 3.94 1.10 -11.48
CA THR A 159 4.23 1.91 -10.29
C THR A 159 5.46 1.41 -9.53
N SER A 160 5.69 0.09 -9.44
CA SER A 160 6.91 -0.47 -8.84
C SER A 160 8.15 -0.04 -9.62
N THR A 161 8.12 -0.17 -10.95
CA THR A 161 9.26 0.25 -11.80
C THR A 161 9.54 1.76 -11.72
N LEU A 162 8.51 2.59 -11.55
CA LEU A 162 8.67 4.03 -11.36
C LEU A 162 9.35 4.37 -10.03
N MET A 163 9.02 3.65 -8.96
CA MET A 163 9.69 3.83 -7.66
C MET A 163 11.16 3.44 -7.73
N GLU A 164 11.49 2.32 -8.38
CA GLU A 164 12.87 1.88 -8.60
C GLU A 164 13.67 2.91 -9.42
N LEU A 165 13.10 3.42 -10.52
CA LEU A 165 13.74 4.46 -11.33
C LEU A 165 13.97 5.76 -10.54
N GLN A 166 13.05 6.14 -9.65
CA GLN A 166 13.23 7.32 -8.79
C GLN A 166 14.38 7.12 -7.80
N GLU A 167 14.51 5.92 -7.21
CA GLU A 167 15.61 5.59 -6.32
C GLU A 167 16.96 5.63 -7.07
N GLU A 168 17.02 5.05 -8.27
CA GLU A 168 18.22 5.10 -9.11
C GLU A 168 18.61 6.54 -9.48
N GLN A 169 17.65 7.39 -9.82
CA GLN A 169 17.90 8.81 -10.10
C GLN A 169 18.51 9.54 -8.90
N GLU A 170 18.03 9.26 -7.69
CA GLU A 170 18.56 9.83 -6.46
C GLU A 170 19.98 9.31 -6.16
N ASN A 171 20.24 8.04 -6.42
CA ASN A 171 21.59 7.46 -6.30
C ASN A 171 22.57 8.10 -7.30
N VAL A 172 22.15 8.29 -8.55
CA VAL A 172 22.94 9.01 -9.56
C VAL A 172 23.20 10.45 -9.12
N ARG A 173 22.21 11.13 -8.53
CA ARG A 173 22.39 12.49 -8.00
C ARG A 173 23.45 12.54 -6.90
N LYS A 174 23.42 11.60 -5.95
CA LYS A 174 24.43 11.47 -4.89
C LYS A 174 25.82 11.22 -5.47
N LEU A 175 25.93 10.29 -6.43
CA LEU A 175 27.21 9.99 -7.09
C LEU A 175 27.79 11.23 -7.79
N ARG A 176 26.98 11.99 -8.52
CA ARG A 176 27.41 13.25 -9.16
C ARG A 176 27.98 14.24 -8.14
N GLU A 177 27.36 14.34 -6.97
CA GLU A 177 27.86 15.23 -5.92
C GLU A 177 29.21 14.75 -5.33
N THR A 178 29.38 13.42 -5.17
CA THR A 178 30.68 12.87 -4.76
C THR A 178 31.78 13.11 -5.78
N ILE A 179 31.47 13.05 -7.08
CA ILE A 179 32.42 13.33 -8.16
C ILE A 179 32.86 14.79 -8.08
N LYS A 180 31.92 15.75 -7.99
CA LYS A 180 32.25 17.18 -7.83
C LYS A 180 33.15 17.44 -6.62
N ASN A 181 32.87 16.80 -5.49
CA ASN A 181 33.70 16.94 -4.29
C ASN A 181 35.12 16.38 -4.48
N ARG A 182 35.28 15.31 -5.27
CA ARG A 182 36.60 14.77 -5.62
C ARG A 182 37.33 15.69 -6.60
N ASP A 183 36.64 16.22 -7.60
CA ASP A 183 37.21 17.16 -8.56
C ASP A 183 37.73 18.42 -7.85
N ALA A 184 36.97 18.96 -6.89
CA ALA A 184 37.43 20.08 -6.07
C ALA A 184 38.73 19.76 -5.29
N LYS A 185 38.85 18.55 -4.74
CA LYS A 185 40.07 18.10 -4.06
C LYS A 185 41.24 17.89 -5.00
N ILE A 186 41.00 17.39 -6.21
CA ILE A 186 42.02 17.25 -7.25
C ILE A 186 42.58 18.64 -7.59
N ILE A 187 41.72 19.63 -7.80
CA ILE A 187 42.14 21.02 -8.07
C ILE A 187 42.97 21.58 -6.90
N GLU A 188 42.59 21.31 -5.65
CA GLU A 188 43.38 21.73 -4.48
C GLU A 188 44.78 21.08 -4.49
N LEU A 189 44.86 19.78 -4.78
CA LEU A 189 46.12 19.06 -4.89
C LEU A 189 46.99 19.59 -6.03
N GLU A 190 46.43 19.83 -7.21
CA GLU A 190 47.14 20.44 -8.35
C GLU A 190 47.74 21.79 -7.97
N ASN A 191 46.98 22.64 -7.26
CA ASN A 191 47.48 23.92 -6.77
C ASN A 191 48.63 23.77 -5.77
N THR A 192 48.61 22.73 -4.93
CA THR A 192 49.73 22.45 -4.02
C THR A 192 50.96 21.95 -4.75
N ILE A 193 50.81 21.03 -5.70
CA ILE A 193 51.91 20.55 -6.56
C ILE A 193 52.56 21.72 -7.29
N GLN A 194 51.77 22.61 -7.88
CA GLN A 194 52.29 23.79 -8.58
C GLN A 194 53.09 24.73 -7.65
N LYS A 195 52.74 24.83 -6.36
CA LYS A 195 53.53 25.58 -5.39
C LYS A 195 54.89 24.92 -5.14
N TYR A 196 54.94 23.60 -5.05
CA TYR A 196 56.19 22.86 -4.89
C TYR A 196 57.08 22.96 -6.11
N GLU A 197 56.52 22.87 -7.32
CA GLU A 197 57.25 23.05 -8.58
C GLU A 197 57.93 24.43 -8.63
N ARG A 198 57.18 25.50 -8.33
CA ARG A 198 57.77 26.85 -8.22
C ARG A 198 58.85 26.97 -7.15
N GLY A 199 58.74 26.20 -6.06
CA GLY A 199 59.76 26.13 -5.03
C GLY A 199 61.01 25.41 -5.50
N HIS A 200 60.84 24.33 -6.25
CA HIS A 200 61.93 23.56 -6.85
C HIS A 200 62.69 24.39 -7.90
N ASP A 201 62.00 25.17 -8.74
CA ASP A 201 62.63 26.07 -9.71
C ASP A 201 63.52 27.11 -9.02
N LYS A 202 63.05 27.72 -7.91
CA LYS A 202 63.87 28.64 -7.11
C LYS A 202 65.10 27.97 -6.54
N ILE A 203 64.98 26.75 -6.03
CA ILE A 203 66.12 25.98 -5.52
C ILE A 203 67.11 25.69 -6.65
N ALA A 204 66.62 25.34 -7.85
CA ALA A 204 67.46 25.14 -9.02
C ALA A 204 68.23 26.41 -9.39
N ASP A 205 67.58 27.57 -9.39
CA ASP A 205 68.22 28.88 -9.63
C ASP A 205 69.33 29.14 -8.61
N TYR A 206 69.06 28.97 -7.30
CA TYR A 206 70.08 29.12 -6.25
C TYR A 206 71.26 28.16 -6.43
N VAL A 207 71.01 26.91 -6.82
CA VAL A 207 72.07 25.94 -7.08
C VAL A 207 72.92 26.37 -8.27
N THR A 208 72.32 26.97 -9.32
CA THR A 208 73.10 27.52 -10.44
C THR A 208 73.94 28.72 -10.02
N GLU A 209 73.42 29.61 -9.18
CA GLU A 209 74.14 30.76 -8.64
C GLU A 209 75.37 30.31 -7.82
N ILE A 210 75.18 29.38 -6.88
CA ILE A 210 76.28 28.81 -6.07
C ILE A 210 77.35 28.13 -6.96
N LYS A 211 76.94 27.46 -8.04
CA LYS A 211 77.89 26.85 -8.99
C LYS A 211 78.72 27.92 -9.69
N VAL A 212 78.11 29.01 -10.13
CA VAL A 212 78.82 30.13 -10.78
C VAL A 212 79.80 30.78 -9.79
N GLU A 213 79.36 31.05 -8.56
CA GLU A 213 80.25 31.58 -7.51
C GLU A 213 81.44 30.65 -7.24
N LYS A 214 81.19 29.34 -7.16
CA LYS A 214 82.26 28.34 -6.96
C LYS A 214 83.30 28.37 -8.07
N GLU A 215 82.89 28.50 -9.34
CA GLU A 215 83.84 28.62 -10.45
C GLU A 215 84.61 29.95 -10.41
N ASN A 216 83.95 31.06 -10.05
CA ASN A 216 84.63 32.35 -9.84
C ASN A 216 85.69 32.27 -8.73
N TRP A 217 85.37 31.65 -7.59
CA TRP A 217 86.31 31.43 -6.50
C TRP A 217 87.50 30.57 -6.93
N LYS A 218 87.27 29.52 -7.74
CA LYS A 218 88.38 28.71 -8.29
C LYS A 218 89.32 29.55 -9.16
N LEU A 219 88.78 30.42 -10.02
CA LEU A 219 89.59 31.33 -10.84
C LEU A 219 90.43 32.26 -9.96
N GLN A 220 89.82 32.88 -8.95
CA GLN A 220 90.54 33.73 -8.00
C GLN A 220 91.62 32.98 -7.22
N CYS A 221 91.36 31.73 -6.80
CA CYS A 221 92.37 30.91 -6.14
C CYS A 221 93.53 30.55 -7.06
N ASN A 222 93.26 30.29 -8.35
CA ASN A 222 94.31 30.04 -9.34
C ASN A 222 95.20 31.28 -9.50
N ASP A 223 94.62 32.47 -9.60
CA ASP A 223 95.38 33.74 -9.70
C ASP A 223 96.30 33.93 -8.48
N VAL A 224 95.78 33.68 -7.26
CA VAL A 224 96.57 33.77 -6.02
C VAL A 224 97.68 32.72 -6.00
N SER A 225 97.40 31.50 -6.46
CA SER A 225 98.41 30.43 -6.56
C SER A 225 99.51 30.79 -7.55
N GLU A 226 99.17 31.36 -8.70
CA GLU A 226 100.14 31.87 -9.67
C GLU A 226 100.99 32.99 -9.07
N MET A 227 100.38 33.97 -8.39
CA MET A 227 101.10 35.02 -7.68
C MET A 227 102.09 34.45 -6.66
N TYR A 228 101.68 33.47 -5.86
CA TYR A 228 102.56 32.82 -4.88
C TYR A 228 103.74 32.11 -5.55
N ASN A 229 103.50 31.42 -6.67
CA ASN A 229 104.57 30.76 -7.42
C ASN A 229 105.57 31.75 -8.01
N VAL A 230 105.12 32.93 -8.47
CA VAL A 230 106.00 34.01 -8.94
C VAL A 230 106.89 34.53 -7.82
N VAL A 231 106.33 34.81 -6.64
CA VAL A 231 107.10 35.26 -5.46
C VAL A 231 108.09 34.20 -5.00
N ARG A 232 107.69 32.93 -4.98
CA ARG A 232 108.58 31.83 -4.59
C ARG A 232 109.75 31.67 -5.57
N LYS A 233 109.52 31.88 -6.87
CA LYS A 233 110.57 31.84 -7.89
C LYS A 233 111.57 32.98 -7.69
N SER A 234 111.11 34.21 -7.46
CA SER A 234 112.01 35.35 -7.22
C SER A 234 112.83 35.19 -5.93
N GLU A 235 112.28 34.58 -4.88
CA GLU A 235 113.05 34.23 -3.68
C GLU A 235 114.17 33.21 -3.95
N LEU A 236 113.93 32.24 -4.82
CA LEU A 236 114.96 31.25 -5.22
C LEU A 236 116.07 31.92 -6.03
N ASP A 237 115.70 32.76 -7.00
CA ASP A 237 116.66 33.52 -7.82
C ASP A 237 117.53 34.43 -6.93
N LEU A 238 116.94 35.13 -5.96
CA LEU A 238 117.69 35.95 -4.99
C LEU A 238 118.63 35.12 -4.12
N LYS A 239 118.20 33.94 -3.65
CA LYS A 239 119.07 33.02 -2.90
C LYS A 239 120.25 32.53 -3.74
N GLU A 240 120.04 32.32 -5.03
CA GLU A 240 121.10 31.91 -5.96
C GLU A 240 122.10 33.05 -6.22
N ILE A 241 121.61 34.27 -6.43
CA ILE A 241 122.45 35.48 -6.53
C ILE A 241 123.29 35.65 -5.25
N CYS A 242 122.68 35.56 -4.07
CA CYS A 242 123.39 35.67 -2.78
C CYS A 242 124.48 34.60 -2.59
N LYS A 243 124.29 33.38 -3.11
CA LYS A 243 125.32 32.34 -3.10
C LYS A 243 126.52 32.74 -3.97
N ILE A 244 126.27 33.30 -5.14
CA ILE A 244 127.33 33.76 -6.05
C ILE A 244 128.12 34.92 -5.43
N THR A 245 127.45 35.87 -4.77
CA THR A 245 128.13 37.04 -4.18
C THR A 245 128.93 36.73 -2.92
N ASN A 246 128.61 35.66 -2.18
CA ASN A 246 129.36 35.24 -0.98
C ASN A 246 130.57 34.34 -1.29
N MET A 247 130.83 34.00 -2.56
CA MET A 247 132.00 33.20 -2.98
C MET A 247 133.15 34.03 -3.58
N ASN A 248 133.01 35.36 -3.60
CA ASN A 248 134.08 36.31 -3.96
C ASN A 248 134.51 37.12 -2.72
#